data_AF-A0A1F8TIU6-F1
#
_entry.id   AF-A0A1F8TIU6-F1
#
_cell.length_a   1.000
_cell.length_b   1.000
_cell.length_c   1.000
_cell.angle_alpha   90.00
_cell.angle_beta   90.00
_cell.angle_gamma   90.00
#
_symmetry.space_group_name_H-M   'P 1'
#
loop_
_entity.id
_entity.type
_entity.pdbx_description
1 polymer ?
#
loop_
_entity_poly.entity_id
_entity_poly.type
_entity_poly.pdbx_seq_one_letter_code
_entity_poly.pdbx_strand_id
1 'polypeptide(L)'
;MIEFFSHAPANLQTGSSSKIREMLDVNHRQQLSGLVEINFEQRGWIDILLLNGEAVGTYYLTATSSTPIPVSDLDKCWSGESADIRSLTLPGDAVRLISMACEWHPPAQSLLIQSSGLRNILQVFLVNKTCGLLRVIGTAGELAVPIIDGFTVAAEAVYSAVQMDIGPSALSRGMQSSSNNCTVVLYEARPDTASFKQLILRQVISELAESVLRRYNEIVGGRLLGAMGNELNQVLRLNRLQMQLVGEHLDNSHIFKSMEEATRSYSVLFKALHMHMTHVIGIGLAGSLQKEAYRSLNPRNQAAIDEQPILNSGQR
;
A
#
# COMPACT_ATOMS: atom_id res chain seq x y z
N MET A 1 18.73 -3.55 -12.40
CA MET A 1 17.90 -2.58 -11.67
C MET A 1 16.44 -2.92 -11.94
N ILE A 2 15.60 -2.94 -10.91
CA ILE A 2 14.15 -2.99 -11.12
C ILE A 2 13.71 -1.56 -11.34
N GLU A 3 13.44 -1.16 -12.57
CA GLU A 3 12.87 0.16 -12.82
C GLU A 3 11.37 0.10 -12.51
N PHE A 4 10.95 0.75 -11.43
CA PHE A 4 9.53 0.98 -11.16
C PHE A 4 9.04 2.20 -11.91
N PHE A 5 7.84 2.09 -12.48
CA PHE A 5 7.13 3.17 -13.15
C PHE A 5 8.04 3.91 -14.14
N SER A 6 8.66 3.17 -15.05
CA SER A 6 9.62 3.70 -16.04
C SER A 6 9.07 4.85 -16.90
N HIS A 7 7.74 4.93 -17.01
CA HIS A 7 7.03 5.95 -17.75
C HIS A 7 6.75 7.24 -16.94
N ALA A 8 6.94 7.21 -15.62
CA ALA A 8 6.75 8.37 -14.77
C ALA A 8 7.90 9.38 -14.95
N PRO A 9 7.62 10.70 -14.90
CA PRO A 9 8.67 11.71 -14.94
C PRO A 9 9.71 11.49 -13.83
N ALA A 10 10.96 11.35 -14.22
CA ALA A 10 12.07 11.10 -13.31
C ALA A 10 13.16 12.17 -13.47
N ASN A 11 13.79 12.53 -12.36
CA ASN A 11 15.02 13.28 -12.36
C ASN A 11 16.20 12.30 -12.40
N LEU A 12 17.00 12.37 -13.45
CA LEU A 12 18.17 11.53 -13.67
C LEU A 12 19.44 12.36 -13.47
N GLN A 13 20.32 11.88 -12.61
CA GLN A 13 21.58 12.53 -12.33
C GLN A 13 22.64 11.51 -11.91
N THR A 14 23.89 11.91 -11.95
CA THR A 14 25.00 11.16 -11.36
C THR A 14 25.50 11.89 -10.13
N GLY A 15 25.90 11.16 -9.09
CA GLY A 15 26.32 11.81 -7.85
C GLY A 15 27.06 10.91 -6.89
N SER A 16 27.44 11.49 -5.76
CA SER A 16 28.06 10.84 -4.60
C SER A 16 27.07 10.69 -3.44
N SER A 17 27.48 10.06 -2.35
CA SER A 17 26.64 9.94 -1.15
C SER A 17 26.22 11.29 -0.56
N SER A 18 27.08 12.32 -0.67
CA SER A 18 26.74 13.69 -0.27
C SER A 18 25.59 14.28 -1.09
N LYS A 19 25.51 13.96 -2.39
CA LYS A 19 24.42 14.40 -3.25
C LYS A 19 23.09 13.77 -2.84
N ILE A 20 23.11 12.49 -2.46
CA ILE A 20 21.92 11.82 -1.94
C ILE A 20 21.44 12.48 -0.65
N ARG A 21 22.34 12.82 0.28
CA ARG A 21 21.92 13.52 1.51
C ARG A 21 21.29 14.88 1.20
N GLU A 22 21.86 15.65 0.28
CA GLU A 22 21.26 16.91 -0.18
C GLU A 22 19.85 16.69 -0.74
N MET A 23 19.65 15.67 -1.57
CA MET A 23 18.33 15.32 -2.10
C MET A 23 17.34 14.92 -1.02
N LEU A 24 17.76 14.08 -0.07
CA LEU A 24 16.93 13.66 1.06
C LEU A 24 16.52 14.86 1.92
N ASP A 25 17.43 15.81 2.15
CA ASP A 25 17.14 17.06 2.86
C ASP A 25 16.15 17.95 2.10
N VAL A 26 16.29 18.06 0.77
CA VAL A 26 15.33 18.79 -0.07
C VAL A 26 13.96 18.14 -0.02
N ASN A 27 13.90 16.82 -0.19
CA ASN A 27 12.65 16.05 -0.12
C ASN A 27 11.99 16.17 1.26
N HIS A 28 12.79 16.19 2.34
CA HIS A 28 12.30 16.43 3.70
C HIS A 28 11.66 17.81 3.85
N ARG A 29 12.35 18.87 3.42
CA ARG A 29 11.83 20.24 3.51
C ARG A 29 10.57 20.45 2.66
N GLN A 30 10.50 19.79 1.51
CA GLN A 30 9.36 19.88 0.60
C GLN A 30 8.25 18.87 0.91
N GLN A 31 8.45 17.99 1.90
CA GLN A 31 7.51 16.93 2.29
C GLN A 31 7.11 16.04 1.09
N LEU A 32 8.07 15.69 0.24
CA LEU A 32 7.82 14.89 -0.97
C LEU A 32 7.73 13.40 -0.67
N SER A 33 6.78 12.73 -1.31
CA SER A 33 6.69 11.26 -1.35
C SER A 33 7.23 10.75 -2.68
N GLY A 34 7.87 9.58 -2.68
CA GLY A 34 8.60 9.16 -3.87
C GLY A 34 9.51 7.96 -3.68
N LEU A 35 10.32 7.77 -4.72
CA LEU A 35 11.37 6.77 -4.80
C LEU A 35 12.68 7.46 -5.21
N VAL A 36 13.77 7.07 -4.56
CA VAL A 36 15.14 7.36 -5.03
C VAL A 36 15.84 6.02 -5.27
N GLU A 37 16.14 5.73 -6.52
CA GLU A 37 16.89 4.55 -6.97
C GLU A 37 18.36 4.97 -7.17
N ILE A 38 19.27 4.18 -6.64
CA ILE A 38 20.73 4.40 -6.75
C ILE A 38 21.34 3.15 -7.35
N ASN A 39 21.82 3.24 -8.58
CA ASN A 39 22.41 2.10 -9.28
C ASN A 39 23.94 2.16 -9.22
N PHE A 40 24.54 1.10 -8.69
CA PHE A 40 25.97 0.88 -8.73
C PHE A 40 26.21 -0.21 -9.76
N GLU A 41 26.52 0.18 -11.01
CA GLU A 41 26.49 -0.58 -12.29
C GLU A 41 26.85 -2.09 -12.26
N GLN A 42 27.50 -2.62 -11.21
CA GLN A 42 27.86 -4.03 -11.06
C GLN A 42 27.66 -4.64 -9.65
N ARG A 43 27.22 -3.88 -8.64
CA ARG A 43 27.12 -4.37 -7.23
C ARG A 43 25.69 -4.63 -6.77
N GLY A 44 24.73 -3.97 -7.40
CA GLY A 44 23.35 -3.92 -6.96
C GLY A 44 22.83 -2.50 -7.06
N TRP A 45 21.64 -2.28 -6.52
CA TRP A 45 21.05 -0.96 -6.44
C TRP A 45 20.40 -0.76 -5.07
N ILE A 46 20.17 0.50 -4.71
CA ILE A 46 19.49 0.88 -3.48
C ILE A 46 18.21 1.61 -3.84
N ASP A 47 17.10 1.19 -3.23
CA ASP A 47 15.83 1.89 -3.32
C ASP A 47 15.53 2.54 -1.97
N ILE A 48 15.37 3.87 -1.97
CA ILE A 48 14.95 4.66 -0.82
C ILE A 48 13.50 5.10 -1.05
N LEU A 49 12.61 4.62 -0.20
CA LEU A 49 11.19 4.94 -0.22
C LEU A 49 10.92 6.15 0.67
N LEU A 50 10.31 7.17 0.10
CA LEU A 50 10.02 8.43 0.79
C LEU A 50 8.52 8.62 0.94
N LEU A 51 8.12 9.04 2.14
CA LEU A 51 6.76 9.46 2.44
C LEU A 51 6.79 10.78 3.19
N ASN A 52 6.15 11.81 2.65
CA ASN A 52 6.10 13.16 3.22
C ASN A 52 7.51 13.66 3.62
N GLY A 53 8.51 13.36 2.81
CA GLY A 53 9.89 13.78 3.00
C GLY A 53 10.69 12.94 3.99
N GLU A 54 10.14 11.86 4.53
CA GLU A 54 10.84 10.94 5.43
C GLU A 54 11.08 9.59 4.78
N ALA A 55 12.24 8.97 5.04
CA ALA A 55 12.53 7.63 4.57
C ALA A 55 11.73 6.60 5.38
N VAL A 56 10.84 5.89 4.70
CA VAL A 56 10.00 4.84 5.29
C VAL A 56 10.51 3.43 5.00
N GLY A 57 11.43 3.31 4.03
CA GLY A 57 12.10 2.07 3.70
C GLY A 57 13.38 2.35 2.93
N THR A 58 14.41 1.54 3.14
CA THR A 58 15.63 1.58 2.34
C THR A 58 16.12 0.16 2.14
N TYR A 59 16.26 -0.25 0.88
CA TYR A 59 16.52 -1.63 0.52
C TYR A 59 17.75 -1.70 -0.36
N TYR A 60 18.73 -2.49 0.05
CA TYR A 60 19.82 -2.93 -0.82
C TYR A 60 19.37 -4.14 -1.62
N LEU A 61 19.39 -4.02 -2.94
CA LEU A 61 18.84 -4.99 -3.87
C LEU A 61 19.94 -5.53 -4.79
N THR A 62 19.95 -6.85 -4.96
CA THR A 62 20.77 -7.55 -5.96
C THR A 62 19.85 -8.31 -6.91
N ALA A 63 20.40 -9.05 -7.88
CA ALA A 63 19.57 -9.90 -8.74
C ALA A 63 18.75 -10.94 -7.97
N THR A 64 19.20 -11.38 -6.79
CA THR A 64 18.63 -12.52 -6.06
C THR A 64 18.26 -12.23 -4.62
N SER A 65 18.57 -11.05 -4.10
CA SER A 65 18.31 -10.71 -2.70
C SER A 65 17.83 -9.28 -2.52
N SER A 66 17.08 -9.09 -1.44
CA SER A 66 16.70 -7.80 -0.90
C SER A 66 17.04 -7.76 0.57
N THR A 67 17.67 -6.69 1.02
CA THR A 67 18.05 -6.52 2.42
C THR A 67 17.69 -5.11 2.86
N PRO A 68 16.80 -4.95 3.85
CA PRO A 68 16.53 -3.64 4.42
C PRO A 68 17.81 -3.14 5.12
N ILE A 69 18.18 -1.89 4.85
CA ILE A 69 19.32 -1.23 5.47
C ILE A 69 18.87 0.12 6.06
N PRO A 70 19.48 0.60 7.15
CA PRO A 70 19.26 1.96 7.60
C PRO A 70 19.77 2.98 6.58
N VAL A 71 19.08 4.12 6.43
CA VAL A 71 19.56 5.25 5.60
C VAL A 71 20.93 5.75 6.05
N SER A 72 21.25 5.66 7.34
CA SER A 72 22.56 6.01 7.88
C SER A 72 23.70 5.14 7.35
N ASP A 73 23.39 3.96 6.81
CA ASP A 73 24.36 3.01 6.28
C ASP A 73 24.63 3.20 4.78
N LEU A 74 23.98 4.18 4.12
CA LEU A 74 24.18 4.47 2.69
C LEU A 74 25.65 4.70 2.32
N ASP A 75 26.41 5.41 3.15
CA ASP A 75 27.83 5.66 2.88
C ASP A 75 28.67 4.37 2.88
N LYS A 76 28.26 3.37 3.68
CA LYS A 76 28.96 2.07 3.75
C LYS A 76 28.78 1.27 2.45
N CYS A 77 27.67 1.49 1.75
CA CYS A 77 27.40 0.91 0.45
C CYS A 77 28.15 1.63 -0.69
N TRP A 78 28.66 2.84 -0.43
CA TRP A 78 29.31 3.68 -1.43
C TRP A 78 30.81 3.37 -1.54
N SER A 79 31.27 2.94 -2.72
CA SER A 79 32.69 2.58 -2.94
C SER A 79 33.59 3.70 -3.45
N GLY A 80 33.15 4.96 -3.31
CA GLY A 80 33.87 6.16 -3.78
C GLY A 80 33.67 6.53 -5.26
N GLU A 81 32.95 5.72 -6.03
CA GLU A 81 32.58 6.01 -7.43
C GLU A 81 31.27 6.79 -7.53
N SER A 82 31.06 7.52 -8.63
CA SER A 82 29.77 8.15 -8.91
C SER A 82 28.72 7.07 -9.19
N ALA A 83 27.51 7.22 -8.66
CA ALA A 83 26.39 6.33 -8.95
C ALA A 83 25.35 7.04 -9.81
N ASP A 84 24.59 6.25 -10.59
CA ASP A 84 23.40 6.74 -11.28
C ASP A 84 22.26 6.84 -10.27
N ILE A 85 21.62 8.00 -10.25
CA ILE A 85 20.55 8.33 -9.32
C ILE A 85 19.31 8.68 -10.12
N ARG A 86 18.25 7.92 -9.92
CA ARG A 86 16.92 8.19 -10.47
C ARG A 86 15.97 8.53 -9.33
N SER A 87 15.35 9.70 -9.39
CA SER A 87 14.38 10.13 -8.39
C SER A 87 13.01 10.40 -9.01
N LEU A 88 11.97 9.87 -8.37
CA LEU A 88 10.58 10.00 -8.80
C LEU A 88 9.74 10.56 -7.65
N THR A 89 8.91 11.56 -7.95
CA THR A 89 7.81 11.96 -7.05
C THR A 89 6.63 11.04 -7.31
N LEU A 90 6.18 10.33 -6.29
CA LEU A 90 5.16 9.30 -6.39
C LEU A 90 4.07 9.52 -5.33
N PRO A 91 2.81 9.17 -5.63
CA PRO A 91 1.78 9.10 -4.61
C PRO A 91 2.12 7.99 -3.61
N GLY A 92 1.59 8.10 -2.39
CA GLY A 92 1.83 7.10 -1.35
C GLY A 92 1.51 5.68 -1.82
N ASP A 93 0.38 5.48 -2.49
CA ASP A 93 -0.06 4.17 -2.97
C ASP A 93 1.02 3.47 -3.81
N ALA A 94 1.69 4.22 -4.69
CA ALA A 94 2.81 3.70 -5.48
C ALA A 94 4.01 3.29 -4.59
N VAL A 95 4.35 4.11 -3.60
CA VAL A 95 5.41 3.82 -2.62
C VAL A 95 5.12 2.53 -1.85
N ARG A 96 3.86 2.27 -1.47
CA ARG A 96 3.48 0.99 -0.82
C ARG A 96 3.73 -0.21 -1.72
N LEU A 97 3.33 -0.13 -2.99
CA LEU A 97 3.50 -1.24 -3.93
C LEU A 97 4.98 -1.51 -4.20
N ILE A 98 5.80 -0.46 -4.27
CA ILE A 98 7.26 -0.61 -4.38
C ILE A 98 7.82 -1.28 -3.11
N SER A 99 7.38 -0.86 -1.91
CA SER A 99 7.76 -1.51 -0.65
C SER A 99 7.47 -3.01 -0.64
N MET A 100 6.28 -3.42 -1.09
CA MET A 100 5.93 -4.83 -1.26
C MET A 100 6.91 -5.54 -2.21
N ALA A 101 7.19 -4.94 -3.36
CA ALA A 101 8.09 -5.53 -4.34
C ALA A 101 9.52 -5.66 -3.81
N CYS A 102 10.03 -4.65 -3.08
CA CYS A 102 11.34 -4.70 -2.44
C CYS A 102 11.39 -5.80 -1.36
N GLU A 103 10.38 -5.92 -0.50
CA GLU A 103 10.35 -6.94 0.56
C GLU A 103 10.17 -8.37 0.01
N TRP A 104 9.46 -8.51 -1.11
CA TRP A 104 9.16 -9.80 -1.73
C TRP A 104 10.14 -10.20 -2.83
N HIS A 105 11.13 -9.35 -3.11
CA HIS A 105 12.17 -9.60 -4.11
C HIS A 105 13.08 -10.80 -3.71
N PRO A 106 13.51 -11.66 -4.66
CA PRO A 106 13.31 -11.57 -6.12
C PRO A 106 11.89 -11.92 -6.59
N PRO A 107 11.47 -11.46 -7.79
CA PRO A 107 10.19 -11.86 -8.35
C PRO A 107 10.14 -13.39 -8.53
N ALA A 108 9.01 -13.99 -8.16
CA ALA A 108 8.78 -15.42 -8.30
C ALA A 108 8.63 -15.81 -9.78
N GLN A 109 8.04 -14.92 -10.58
CA GLN A 109 7.84 -15.13 -12.01
C GLN A 109 8.02 -13.82 -12.78
N SER A 110 8.57 -13.91 -13.99
CA SER A 110 8.62 -12.83 -14.97
C SER A 110 8.42 -13.41 -16.35
N LEU A 111 7.27 -13.12 -16.97
CA LEU A 111 6.82 -13.75 -18.20
C LEU A 111 6.52 -12.67 -19.24
N LEU A 112 7.15 -12.78 -20.41
CA LEU A 112 6.72 -12.03 -21.59
C LEU A 112 5.51 -12.75 -22.18
N ILE A 113 4.37 -12.05 -22.24
CA ILE A 113 3.14 -12.61 -22.76
C ILE A 113 2.58 -11.79 -23.91
N GLN A 114 1.83 -12.45 -24.79
CA GLN A 114 0.87 -11.77 -25.64
C GLN A 114 -0.35 -11.39 -24.80
N SER A 115 -1.01 -10.30 -25.16
CA SER A 115 -2.14 -9.72 -24.43
C SER A 115 -3.30 -10.67 -24.15
N SER A 116 -3.55 -11.65 -25.01
CA SER A 116 -4.54 -12.71 -24.80
C SER A 116 -4.20 -13.63 -23.62
N GLY A 117 -2.93 -13.69 -23.20
CA GLY A 117 -2.45 -14.54 -22.10
C GLY A 117 -2.72 -14.00 -20.71
N LEU A 118 -2.96 -12.68 -20.54
CA LEU A 118 -3.12 -12.08 -19.21
C LEU A 118 -4.34 -12.64 -18.47
N ARG A 119 -5.44 -12.88 -19.19
CA ARG A 119 -6.64 -13.50 -18.63
C ARG A 119 -6.36 -14.92 -18.11
N ASN A 120 -5.56 -15.70 -18.84
CA ASN A 120 -5.20 -17.05 -18.44
C ASN A 120 -4.30 -17.03 -17.19
N ILE A 121 -3.36 -16.09 -17.09
CA ILE A 121 -2.55 -15.90 -15.89
C ILE A 121 -3.42 -15.56 -14.69
N LEU A 122 -4.34 -14.61 -14.82
CA LEU A 122 -5.26 -14.25 -13.73
C LEU A 122 -6.17 -15.42 -13.31
N GLN A 123 -6.58 -16.27 -14.26
CA GLN A 123 -7.30 -17.50 -13.93
C GLN A 123 -6.45 -18.50 -13.14
N VAL A 124 -5.17 -18.66 -13.51
CA VAL A 124 -4.23 -19.51 -12.76
C VAL A 124 -4.07 -18.98 -11.34
N PHE A 125 -3.92 -17.67 -11.16
CA PHE A 125 -3.83 -17.06 -9.83
C PHE A 125 -5.07 -17.27 -8.98
N LEU A 126 -6.26 -17.17 -9.59
CA LEU A 126 -7.53 -17.48 -8.94
C LEU A 126 -7.60 -18.93 -8.46
N VAL A 127 -7.25 -19.88 -9.32
CA VAL A 127 -7.28 -21.32 -8.99
C VAL A 127 -6.27 -21.65 -7.88
N ASN A 128 -5.07 -21.07 -7.95
CA ASN A 128 -4.00 -21.31 -6.98
C ASN A 128 -4.13 -20.48 -5.70
N LYS A 129 -5.14 -19.61 -5.60
CA LYS A 129 -5.30 -18.64 -4.50
C LYS A 129 -4.03 -17.83 -4.25
N THR A 130 -3.37 -17.40 -5.31
CA THR A 130 -2.09 -16.70 -5.24
C THR A 130 -2.20 -15.41 -4.42
N CYS A 131 -1.22 -15.17 -3.56
CA CYS A 131 -1.05 -13.90 -2.86
C CYS A 131 0.26 -13.25 -3.30
N GLY A 132 0.24 -11.96 -3.63
CA GLY A 132 1.45 -11.28 -4.12
C GLY A 132 1.19 -9.90 -4.71
N LEU A 133 2.20 -9.36 -5.36
CA LEU A 133 2.11 -8.13 -6.15
C LEU A 133 2.24 -8.49 -7.62
N LEU A 134 1.21 -8.16 -8.39
CA LEU A 134 1.23 -8.26 -9.83
C LEU A 134 1.69 -6.93 -10.42
N ARG A 135 2.71 -6.99 -11.27
CA ARG A 135 3.07 -5.90 -12.18
C ARG A 135 2.81 -6.33 -13.61
N VAL A 136 2.23 -5.43 -14.39
CA VAL A 136 2.04 -5.59 -15.84
C VAL A 136 2.70 -4.40 -16.53
N ILE A 137 3.77 -4.68 -17.25
CA ILE A 137 4.62 -3.69 -17.90
C ILE A 137 4.30 -3.75 -19.40
N GLY A 138 3.62 -2.72 -19.90
CA GLY A 138 3.32 -2.54 -21.31
C GLY A 138 4.16 -1.43 -21.93
N THR A 139 3.96 -1.19 -23.24
CA THR A 139 4.62 -0.10 -23.96
C THR A 139 4.02 1.28 -23.68
N ALA A 140 2.78 1.33 -23.20
CA ALA A 140 2.04 2.58 -22.94
C ALA A 140 1.96 2.94 -21.45
N GLY A 141 2.44 2.06 -20.58
CA GLY A 141 2.38 2.26 -19.14
C GLY A 141 2.59 0.97 -18.34
N GLU A 142 2.52 1.12 -17.03
CA GLU A 142 2.76 0.07 -16.06
C GLU A 142 1.64 0.02 -15.02
N LEU A 143 1.05 -1.16 -14.82
CA LEU A 143 0.11 -1.44 -13.73
C LEU A 143 0.84 -2.18 -12.62
N ALA A 144 0.62 -1.77 -11.37
CA ALA A 144 0.96 -2.54 -10.19
C ALA A 144 -0.30 -2.71 -9.33
N VAL A 145 -0.59 -3.94 -8.90
CA VAL A 145 -1.78 -4.25 -8.08
C VAL A 145 -1.54 -5.46 -7.18
N PRO A 146 -1.88 -5.40 -5.88
CA PRO A 146 -1.83 -6.57 -5.01
C PRO A 146 -2.87 -7.61 -5.40
N ILE A 147 -2.54 -8.87 -5.16
CA ILE A 147 -3.42 -10.03 -5.29
C ILE A 147 -3.52 -10.72 -3.95
N ILE A 148 -4.75 -11.03 -3.52
CA ILE A 148 -5.04 -11.77 -2.30
C ILE A 148 -6.02 -12.89 -2.66
N ASP A 149 -5.65 -14.13 -2.35
CA ASP A 149 -6.39 -15.35 -2.72
C ASP A 149 -6.76 -15.41 -4.21
N GLY A 150 -5.90 -14.88 -5.07
CA GLY A 150 -6.09 -14.83 -6.52
C GLY A 150 -6.97 -13.69 -7.02
N PHE A 151 -7.53 -12.86 -6.12
CA PHE A 151 -8.30 -11.67 -6.48
C PHE A 151 -7.45 -10.41 -6.40
N THR A 152 -7.60 -9.52 -7.38
CA THR A 152 -6.92 -8.22 -7.37
C THR A 152 -7.55 -7.29 -6.33
N VAL A 153 -6.72 -6.57 -5.59
CA VAL A 153 -7.16 -5.54 -4.65
C VAL A 153 -7.27 -4.22 -5.40
N ALA A 154 -8.40 -4.02 -6.09
CA ALA A 154 -8.58 -2.89 -7.01
C ALA A 154 -8.36 -1.51 -6.36
N ALA A 155 -8.71 -1.35 -5.09
CA ALA A 155 -8.49 -0.11 -4.34
C ALA A 155 -7.00 0.27 -4.20
N GLU A 156 -6.10 -0.71 -4.27
CA GLU A 156 -4.65 -0.55 -4.14
C GLU A 156 -3.94 -0.43 -5.49
N ALA A 157 -4.66 -0.51 -6.61
CA ALA A 157 -4.04 -0.51 -7.93
C ALA A 157 -3.42 0.85 -8.25
N VAL A 158 -2.24 0.85 -8.84
CA VAL A 158 -1.57 2.03 -9.40
C VAL A 158 -1.25 1.78 -10.84
N TYR A 159 -1.63 2.71 -11.72
CA TYR A 159 -1.28 2.67 -13.12
C TYR A 159 -0.49 3.92 -13.47
N SER A 160 0.71 3.74 -14.01
CA SER A 160 1.59 4.81 -14.45
C SER A 160 1.66 4.82 -15.97
N ALA A 161 1.16 5.90 -16.56
CA ALA A 161 1.47 6.29 -17.94
C ALA A 161 2.12 7.68 -17.91
N VAL A 162 1.66 8.63 -18.73
CA VAL A 162 2.04 10.06 -18.63
C VAL A 162 1.59 10.67 -17.30
N GLN A 163 0.47 10.17 -16.76
CA GLN A 163 -0.04 10.51 -15.43
C GLN A 163 -0.22 9.23 -14.61
N MET A 164 -0.23 9.39 -13.29
CA MET A 164 -0.55 8.29 -12.38
C MET A 164 -2.01 8.29 -12.02
N ASP A 165 -2.59 7.10 -12.10
CA ASP A 165 -3.95 6.79 -11.68
C ASP A 165 -3.91 5.80 -10.51
N ILE A 166 -4.88 5.92 -9.61
CA ILE A 166 -4.97 5.08 -8.41
C ILE A 166 -6.37 4.45 -8.30
N GLY A 167 -6.43 3.28 -7.66
CA GLY A 167 -7.66 2.59 -7.31
C GLY A 167 -8.30 1.86 -8.49
N PRO A 168 -9.63 1.59 -8.43
CA PRO A 168 -10.30 0.74 -9.42
C PRO A 168 -10.21 1.26 -10.87
N SER A 169 -10.12 2.59 -11.02
CA SER A 169 -9.93 3.23 -12.32
C SER A 169 -8.54 2.94 -12.93
N ALA A 170 -7.52 2.82 -12.09
CA ALA A 170 -6.15 2.48 -12.48
C ALA A 170 -6.08 1.02 -12.92
N LEU A 171 -6.70 0.11 -12.17
CA LEU A 171 -6.81 -1.30 -12.56
C LEU A 171 -7.47 -1.44 -13.93
N SER A 172 -8.61 -0.77 -14.13
CA SER A 172 -9.35 -0.84 -15.39
C SER A 172 -8.52 -0.37 -16.58
N ARG A 173 -7.82 0.77 -16.45
CA ARG A 173 -6.95 1.32 -17.49
C ARG A 173 -5.71 0.47 -17.74
N GLY A 174 -5.05 0.02 -16.68
CA GLY A 174 -3.89 -0.86 -16.78
C GLY A 174 -4.20 -2.15 -17.53
N MET A 175 -5.33 -2.79 -17.19
CA MET A 175 -5.79 -3.99 -17.88
C MET A 175 -6.11 -3.75 -19.36
N GLN A 176 -6.70 -2.60 -19.72
CA GLN A 176 -6.98 -2.25 -21.12
C GLN A 176 -5.73 -1.92 -21.93
N SER A 177 -4.78 -1.21 -21.32
CA SER A 177 -3.49 -0.82 -21.93
C SER A 177 -2.56 -2.02 -22.19
N SER A 178 -2.80 -3.13 -21.50
CA SER A 178 -2.08 -4.40 -21.63
C SER A 178 -2.52 -5.23 -22.85
N SER A 179 -3.13 -4.59 -23.85
CA SER A 179 -3.67 -5.20 -25.08
C SER A 179 -2.60 -5.54 -26.14
N ASN A 180 -1.32 -5.23 -25.88
CA ASN A 180 -0.16 -5.60 -26.69
C ASN A 180 0.76 -6.59 -25.94
N ASN A 181 1.90 -6.96 -26.53
CA ASN A 181 2.95 -7.70 -25.82
C ASN A 181 3.32 -6.96 -24.53
N CYS A 182 3.18 -7.63 -23.39
CA CYS A 182 3.47 -7.08 -22.08
C CYS A 182 4.27 -8.07 -21.24
N THR A 183 5.05 -7.55 -20.31
CA THR A 183 5.76 -8.37 -19.33
C THR A 183 4.94 -8.39 -18.05
N VAL A 184 4.59 -9.59 -17.61
CA VAL A 184 3.93 -9.83 -16.33
C VAL A 184 4.97 -10.28 -15.32
N VAL A 185 5.08 -9.56 -14.21
CA VAL A 185 5.97 -9.89 -13.11
C VAL A 185 5.12 -10.15 -11.87
N LEU A 186 5.38 -11.27 -11.20
CA LEU A 186 4.75 -11.62 -9.93
C LEU A 186 5.82 -11.62 -8.83
N TYR A 187 5.60 -10.82 -7.81
CA TYR A 187 6.29 -10.93 -6.53
C TYR A 187 5.38 -11.70 -5.59
N GLU A 188 5.75 -12.93 -5.24
CA GLU A 188 4.95 -13.75 -4.33
C GLU A 188 5.00 -13.18 -2.91
N ALA A 189 3.85 -13.08 -2.26
CA ALA A 189 3.74 -12.48 -0.94
C ALA A 189 4.53 -13.28 0.11
N ARG A 190 5.22 -12.57 1.00
CA ARG A 190 5.91 -13.14 2.17
C ARG A 190 5.17 -12.79 3.46
N PRO A 191 4.48 -13.75 4.11
CA PRO A 191 3.57 -13.44 5.23
C PRO A 191 4.22 -12.78 6.45
N ASP A 192 5.52 -12.98 6.64
CA ASP A 192 6.30 -12.45 7.74
C ASP A 192 6.66 -10.96 7.59
N THR A 193 6.65 -10.45 6.36
CA THR A 193 7.02 -9.07 6.02
C THR A 193 6.01 -8.03 6.51
N ALA A 194 6.50 -6.81 6.77
CA ALA A 194 5.66 -5.70 7.24
C ALA A 194 4.64 -5.28 6.18
N SER A 195 5.06 -5.20 4.91
CA SER A 195 4.16 -4.79 3.82
C SER A 195 2.99 -5.75 3.63
N PHE A 196 3.21 -7.07 3.81
CA PHE A 196 2.11 -8.04 3.75
C PHE A 196 1.13 -7.86 4.91
N LYS A 197 1.62 -7.80 6.14
CA LYS A 197 0.77 -7.62 7.33
C LYS A 197 -0.01 -6.31 7.27
N GLN A 198 0.60 -5.22 6.81
CA GLN A 198 -0.08 -3.94 6.62
C GLN A 198 -1.15 -4.00 5.52
N LEU A 199 -0.88 -4.69 4.40
CA LEU A 199 -1.86 -4.88 3.32
C LEU A 199 -3.10 -5.63 3.81
N ILE A 200 -2.89 -6.79 4.46
CA ILE A 200 -4.00 -7.57 5.02
C ILE A 200 -4.77 -6.72 6.03
N LEU A 201 -4.07 -6.08 6.96
CA LEU A 201 -4.73 -5.28 7.99
C LEU A 201 -5.55 -4.14 7.40
N ARG A 202 -5.04 -3.43 6.40
CA ARG A 202 -5.77 -2.37 5.69
C ARG A 202 -7.05 -2.89 5.05
N GLN A 203 -6.98 -3.99 4.31
CA GLN A 203 -8.14 -4.59 3.67
C GLN A 203 -9.20 -4.96 4.71
N VAL A 204 -8.78 -5.62 5.78
CA VAL A 204 -9.70 -6.07 6.85
C VAL A 204 -10.33 -4.90 7.58
N ILE A 205 -9.57 -3.83 7.83
CA ILE A 205 -10.08 -2.62 8.46
C ILE A 205 -11.09 -1.91 7.59
N SER A 206 -10.85 -1.80 6.29
CA SER A 206 -11.84 -1.26 5.36
C SER A 206 -13.11 -2.11 5.34
N GLU A 207 -13.00 -3.44 5.21
CA GLU A 207 -14.16 -4.35 5.23
C GLU A 207 -14.97 -4.26 6.54
N LEU A 208 -14.27 -4.24 7.67
CA LEU A 208 -14.87 -4.12 8.99
C LEU A 208 -15.56 -2.77 9.19
N ALA A 209 -14.89 -1.67 8.80
CA ALA A 209 -15.47 -0.33 8.89
C ALA A 209 -16.72 -0.22 8.01
N GLU A 210 -16.65 -0.66 6.75
CA GLU A 210 -17.78 -0.63 5.82
C GLU A 210 -18.98 -1.42 6.34
N SER A 211 -18.74 -2.62 6.89
CA SER A 211 -19.80 -3.44 7.47
C SER A 211 -20.50 -2.75 8.65
N VAL A 212 -19.72 -2.15 9.57
CA VAL A 212 -20.26 -1.38 10.70
C VAL A 212 -21.01 -0.13 10.22
N LEU A 213 -20.44 0.63 9.29
CA LEU A 213 -21.01 1.88 8.80
C LEU A 213 -22.31 1.66 8.02
N ARG A 214 -22.37 0.61 7.18
CA ARG A 214 -23.58 0.21 6.46
C ARG A 214 -24.70 -0.14 7.43
N ARG A 215 -24.42 -1.00 8.41
CA ARG A 215 -25.43 -1.41 9.38
C ARG A 215 -25.86 -0.25 10.28
N TYR A 216 -24.94 0.65 10.63
CA TYR A 216 -25.27 1.88 11.33
C TYR A 216 -26.20 2.77 10.49
N ASN A 217 -25.92 2.95 9.20
CA ASN A 217 -26.77 3.70 8.28
C ASN A 217 -28.20 3.15 8.22
N GLU A 218 -28.37 1.83 8.20
CA GLU A 218 -29.69 1.18 8.22
C GLU A 218 -30.49 1.48 9.49
N ILE A 219 -29.81 1.74 10.62
CA ILE A 219 -30.45 2.00 11.91
C ILE A 219 -30.78 3.49 12.08
N VAL A 220 -29.85 4.38 11.75
CA VAL A 220 -29.95 5.81 12.08
C VAL A 220 -30.22 6.72 10.87
N GLY A 221 -30.02 6.20 9.66
CA GLY A 221 -30.12 6.94 8.40
C GLY A 221 -28.92 7.81 8.06
N GLY A 222 -28.85 8.23 6.79
CA GLY A 222 -27.68 8.88 6.20
C GLY A 222 -27.28 10.22 6.85
N ARG A 223 -28.22 10.92 7.50
CA ARG A 223 -27.91 12.19 8.17
C ARG A 223 -27.02 11.98 9.40
N LEU A 224 -27.31 10.97 10.21
CA LEU A 224 -26.51 10.65 11.40
C LEU A 224 -25.20 9.95 11.01
N LEU A 225 -25.21 9.12 9.96
CA LEU A 225 -23.97 8.63 9.34
C LEU A 225 -23.06 9.79 8.89
N GLY A 226 -23.63 10.81 8.23
CA GLY A 226 -22.88 11.99 7.80
C GLY A 226 -22.30 12.79 8.96
N ALA A 227 -23.03 12.94 10.07
CA ALA A 227 -22.52 13.58 11.28
C ALA A 227 -21.33 12.81 11.87
N MET A 228 -21.45 11.48 11.98
CA MET A 228 -20.35 10.61 12.41
C MET A 228 -19.14 10.71 11.48
N GLY A 229 -19.36 10.71 10.16
CA GLY A 229 -18.30 10.87 9.17
C GLY A 229 -17.51 12.16 9.35
N ASN A 230 -18.20 13.28 9.61
CA ASN A 230 -17.55 14.57 9.87
C ASN A 230 -16.70 14.55 11.14
N GLU A 231 -17.21 13.97 12.23
CA GLU A 231 -16.47 13.85 13.50
C GLU A 231 -15.23 12.94 13.35
N LEU A 232 -15.40 11.77 12.73
CA LEU A 232 -14.30 10.84 12.51
C LEU A 232 -13.24 11.44 11.59
N ASN A 233 -13.63 12.11 10.50
CA ASN A 233 -12.69 12.81 9.62
C ASN A 233 -11.93 13.93 10.35
N GLN A 234 -12.56 14.61 11.32
CA GLN A 234 -11.85 15.56 12.17
C GLN A 234 -10.81 14.86 13.06
N VAL A 235 -11.15 13.74 13.68
CA VAL A 235 -10.20 12.93 14.48
C VAL A 235 -9.02 12.46 13.62
N LEU A 236 -9.29 11.93 12.42
CA LEU A 236 -8.26 11.47 11.48
C LEU A 236 -7.30 12.61 11.09
N ARG A 237 -7.86 13.79 10.74
CA ARG A 237 -7.07 14.98 10.41
C ARG A 237 -6.20 15.47 11.57
N LEU A 238 -6.73 15.48 12.80
CA LEU A 238 -5.96 15.88 13.99
C LEU A 238 -4.80 14.94 14.27
N ASN A 239 -4.93 13.66 13.92
CA ASN A 239 -3.86 12.66 14.01
C ASN A 239 -2.98 12.60 12.75
N ARG A 240 -3.17 13.49 11.77
CA ARG A 240 -2.44 13.54 10.49
C ARG A 240 -2.52 12.23 9.69
N LEU A 241 -3.64 11.52 9.83
CA LEU A 241 -3.90 10.29 9.11
C LEU A 241 -4.51 10.61 7.74
N GLN A 242 -3.97 10.01 6.69
CA GLN A 242 -4.48 10.11 5.32
C GLN A 242 -5.57 9.05 5.12
N MET A 243 -6.63 9.17 5.90
CA MET A 243 -7.81 8.32 5.84
C MET A 243 -9.05 9.21 5.83
N GLN A 244 -10.09 8.79 5.13
CA GLN A 244 -11.33 9.54 5.04
C GLN A 244 -12.54 8.62 4.99
N LEU A 245 -13.56 8.93 5.79
CA LEU A 245 -14.88 8.34 5.66
C LEU A 245 -15.70 9.11 4.64
N VAL A 246 -16.24 8.39 3.65
CA VAL A 246 -17.15 8.90 2.62
C VAL A 246 -18.38 8.00 2.56
N GLY A 247 -19.46 8.43 3.24
CA GLY A 247 -20.65 7.61 3.39
C GLY A 247 -20.36 6.36 4.20
N GLU A 248 -20.57 5.19 3.60
CA GLU A 248 -20.30 3.89 4.21
C GLU A 248 -18.87 3.40 3.98
N HIS A 249 -18.04 4.15 3.23
CA HIS A 249 -16.70 3.72 2.83
C HIS A 249 -15.60 4.38 3.64
N LEU A 250 -14.53 3.63 3.89
CA LEU A 250 -13.26 4.12 4.43
C LEU A 250 -12.22 4.14 3.31
N ASP A 251 -11.90 5.33 2.81
CA ASP A 251 -10.74 5.56 1.96
C ASP A 251 -9.49 5.60 2.85
N ASN A 252 -8.52 4.72 2.55
CA ASN A 252 -7.33 4.54 3.35
C ASN A 252 -6.08 4.55 2.48
N SER A 253 -5.59 5.76 2.22
CA SER A 253 -4.35 6.02 1.48
C SER A 253 -3.13 6.12 2.40
N HIS A 254 -3.32 6.15 3.72
CA HIS A 254 -2.23 6.34 4.69
C HIS A 254 -1.21 5.19 4.67
N ILE A 255 0.05 5.52 4.96
CA ILE A 255 1.17 4.59 4.97
C ILE A 255 1.81 4.67 6.33
N PHE A 256 1.91 3.52 6.97
CA PHE A 256 2.45 3.41 8.31
C PHE A 256 3.91 2.98 8.24
N LYS A 257 4.75 3.60 9.06
CA LYS A 257 6.17 3.25 9.17
C LYS A 257 6.37 1.91 9.86
N SER A 258 5.40 1.50 10.69
CA SER A 258 5.43 0.22 11.39
C SER A 258 4.03 -0.35 11.57
N MET A 259 3.97 -1.66 11.86
CA MET A 259 2.72 -2.31 12.25
C MET A 259 2.13 -1.72 13.54
N GLU A 260 2.99 -1.28 14.47
CA GLU A 260 2.55 -0.68 15.74
C GLU A 260 1.84 0.66 15.50
N GLU A 261 2.35 1.48 14.58
CA GLU A 261 1.73 2.73 14.17
C GLU A 261 0.38 2.48 13.47
N ALA A 262 0.31 1.47 12.60
CA ALA A 262 -0.92 1.04 11.94
C ALA A 262 -1.98 0.63 12.96
N THR A 263 -1.62 -0.29 13.86
CA THR A 263 -2.50 -0.79 14.92
C THR A 263 -2.99 0.34 15.80
N ARG A 264 -2.11 1.20 16.31
CA ARG A 264 -2.49 2.35 17.14
C ARG A 264 -3.48 3.27 16.42
N SER A 265 -3.24 3.58 15.16
CA SER A 265 -4.07 4.48 14.37
C SER A 265 -5.45 3.89 14.11
N TYR A 266 -5.53 2.60 13.79
CA TYR A 266 -6.81 1.91 13.64
C TYR A 266 -7.56 1.76 14.96
N SER A 267 -6.88 1.51 16.08
CA SER A 267 -7.52 1.51 17.40
C SER A 267 -8.14 2.87 17.73
N VAL A 268 -7.49 3.98 17.38
CA VAL A 268 -8.04 5.33 17.54
C VAL A 268 -9.32 5.51 16.72
N LEU A 269 -9.31 5.08 15.45
CA LEU A 269 -10.48 5.13 14.57
C LEU A 269 -11.65 4.31 15.15
N PHE A 270 -11.42 3.03 15.50
CA PHE A 270 -12.49 2.16 16.00
C PHE A 270 -12.99 2.57 17.39
N LYS A 271 -12.13 3.15 18.23
CA LYS A 271 -12.55 3.74 19.50
C LYS A 271 -13.46 4.95 19.26
N ALA A 272 -13.09 5.85 18.36
CA ALA A 272 -13.92 7.01 18.03
C ALA A 272 -15.27 6.58 17.42
N LEU A 273 -15.25 5.61 16.49
CA LEU A 273 -16.45 5.01 15.91
C LEU A 273 -17.37 4.41 16.98
N HIS A 274 -16.81 3.62 17.90
CA HIS A 274 -17.57 3.01 18.99
C HIS A 274 -18.17 4.05 19.95
N MET A 275 -17.41 5.08 20.32
CA MET A 275 -17.89 6.14 21.20
C MET A 275 -19.06 6.90 20.57
N HIS A 276 -18.96 7.25 19.29
CA HIS A 276 -20.04 7.91 18.58
C HIS A 276 -21.30 7.03 18.54
N MET A 277 -21.18 5.77 18.12
CA MET A 277 -22.30 4.84 18.10
C MET A 277 -22.91 4.65 19.50
N THR A 278 -22.09 4.54 20.54
CA THR A 278 -22.57 4.41 21.92
C THR A 278 -23.42 5.61 22.36
N HIS A 279 -23.05 6.81 21.93
CA HIS A 279 -23.81 8.03 22.24
C HIS A 279 -25.17 8.08 21.51
N VAL A 280 -25.22 7.63 20.25
CA VAL A 280 -26.42 7.74 19.41
C VAL A 280 -27.39 6.56 19.56
N ILE A 281 -26.89 5.33 19.54
CA ILE A 281 -27.70 4.10 19.55
C ILE A 281 -27.55 3.26 20.82
N GLY A 282 -26.74 3.71 21.78
CA GLY A 282 -26.48 3.01 23.03
C GLY A 282 -25.42 1.91 22.91
N ILE A 283 -24.78 1.61 24.05
CA ILE A 283 -23.62 0.70 24.13
C ILE A 283 -23.94 -0.73 23.65
N GLY A 284 -25.15 -1.24 23.93
CA GLY A 284 -25.55 -2.60 23.58
C GLY A 284 -25.66 -2.82 22.08
N LEU A 285 -26.26 -1.87 21.36
CA LEU A 285 -26.38 -1.96 19.90
C LEU A 285 -25.03 -1.68 19.25
N ALA A 286 -24.29 -0.66 19.71
CA ALA A 286 -22.95 -0.36 19.21
C ALA A 286 -21.98 -1.56 19.32
N GLY A 287 -21.99 -2.26 20.46
CA GLY A 287 -21.20 -3.48 20.65
C GLY A 287 -21.64 -4.62 19.74
N SER A 288 -22.96 -4.82 19.58
CA SER A 288 -23.51 -5.84 18.69
C SER A 288 -23.11 -5.62 17.23
N LEU A 289 -23.12 -4.38 16.74
CA LEU A 289 -22.73 -4.05 15.37
C LEU A 289 -21.27 -4.41 15.08
N GLN A 290 -20.35 -4.04 15.98
CA GLN A 290 -18.93 -4.36 15.81
C GLN A 290 -18.68 -5.87 15.84
N LYS A 291 -19.37 -6.58 16.73
CA LYS A 291 -19.27 -8.03 16.85
C LYS A 291 -19.84 -8.77 15.63
N GLU A 292 -20.97 -8.30 15.11
CA GLU A 292 -21.56 -8.84 13.87
C GLU A 292 -20.61 -8.63 12.69
N ALA A 293 -20.07 -7.42 12.54
CA ALA A 293 -19.10 -7.11 11.50
C ALA A 293 -17.83 -7.96 11.62
N TYR A 294 -17.27 -8.12 12.82
CA TYR A 294 -16.13 -9.01 13.07
C TYR A 294 -16.42 -10.47 12.70
N ARG A 295 -17.59 -10.98 13.10
CA ARG A 295 -18.02 -12.35 12.78
C ARG A 295 -18.27 -12.59 11.29
N SER A 296 -18.55 -11.53 10.53
CA SER A 296 -18.74 -11.62 9.08
C SER A 296 -17.43 -11.75 8.29
N LEU A 297 -16.29 -11.39 8.91
CA LEU A 297 -14.97 -11.57 8.32
C LEU A 297 -14.66 -13.06 8.15
N ASN A 298 -13.92 -13.40 7.08
CA ASN A 298 -13.39 -14.75 6.93
C ASN A 298 -12.33 -15.08 8.02
N PRO A 299 -12.00 -16.36 8.26
CA PRO A 299 -11.09 -16.75 9.35
C PRO A 299 -9.69 -16.13 9.30
N ARG A 300 -9.13 -15.89 8.11
CA ARG A 300 -7.82 -15.22 7.99
C ARG A 300 -7.93 -13.76 8.43
N ASN A 301 -8.98 -13.08 7.99
CA ASN A 301 -9.22 -11.68 8.32
C ASN A 301 -9.49 -11.51 9.82
N GLN A 302 -10.20 -12.47 10.44
CA GLN A 302 -10.35 -12.55 11.90
C GLN A 302 -9.00 -12.72 12.60
N ALA A 303 -8.16 -13.66 12.14
CA ALA A 303 -6.82 -13.86 12.70
C ALA A 303 -5.96 -12.58 12.64
N ALA A 304 -6.00 -11.85 11.52
CA ALA A 304 -5.27 -10.58 11.37
C ALA A 304 -5.71 -9.50 12.36
N ILE A 305 -7.01 -9.45 12.69
CA ILE A 305 -7.53 -8.58 13.77
C ILE A 305 -7.15 -9.13 15.14
N ASP A 306 -7.19 -10.45 15.34
CA ASP A 306 -6.93 -11.05 16.65
C ASP A 306 -5.49 -10.85 17.11
N GLU A 307 -4.55 -10.90 16.16
CA GLU A 307 -3.12 -10.60 16.36
C GLU A 307 -2.86 -9.14 16.77
N GLN A 308 -3.84 -8.23 16.58
CA GLN A 308 -3.67 -6.81 16.82
C GLN A 308 -4.67 -6.28 17.87
N PRO A 309 -4.28 -5.43 18.83
CA PRO A 309 -5.20 -4.81 19.79
C PRO A 309 -6.04 -3.66 19.18
N ILE A 310 -6.70 -3.89 18.05
CA ILE A 310 -7.52 -2.88 17.35
C ILE A 310 -8.92 -2.80 17.95
N LEU A 311 -9.55 -3.96 18.15
CA LEU A 311 -10.84 -4.10 18.83
C LEU A 311 -10.64 -4.54 20.27
N ASN A 312 -11.43 -3.98 21.20
CA ASN A 312 -11.47 -4.44 22.58
C ASN A 312 -12.01 -5.87 22.66
N SER A 313 -11.67 -6.61 23.72
CA SER A 313 -12.12 -8.01 23.91
C SER A 313 -13.64 -8.18 23.88
N GLY A 314 -14.42 -7.18 24.34
CA GLY A 314 -15.88 -7.17 24.26
C GLY A 314 -16.47 -6.84 22.89
N GLN A 315 -15.63 -6.46 21.92
CA GLN A 315 -15.99 -6.12 20.54
C GLN A 315 -15.58 -7.22 19.54
N ARG A 316 -14.95 -8.30 20.03
CA ARG A 316 -14.63 -9.53 19.29
C ARG A 316 -15.74 -10.58 19.50
#